data_AF-A0A378JKE7-F1
#
_entry.id   AF-A0A378JKE7-F1
#
_cell.length_a   1.000
_cell.length_b   1.000
_cell.length_c   1.000
_cell.angle_alpha   90.00
_cell.angle_beta   90.00
_cell.angle_gamma   90.00
#
_symmetry.space_group_name_H-M   'P 1'
#
loop_
_entity.id
_entity.type
_entity.pdbx_description
1 polymer ?
#
loop_
_entity_poly.entity_id
_entity_poly.type
_entity_poly.pdbx_seq_one_letter_code
_entity_poly.pdbx_strand_id
1 'polypeptide(L)'
;MKRVILCKVLLMNLFCPLTFAATCPDPLTSSLRWGEIPKPWEENPFSEHKPQGDDNTQFLRANILVAGAYSRGVACFYKNSLGNYSIWWPALVKIPARVDYRWIETLGGYVCTESLDNCQFYPAN
;
A
#
# COMPACT_ATOMS: atom_id res chain seq x y z
N MET A 1 -31.08 -35.93 8.61
CA MET A 1 -31.11 -34.70 7.77
C MET A 1 -30.70 -33.42 8.51
N LYS A 2 -31.11 -33.16 9.77
CA LYS A 2 -30.73 -31.93 10.51
C LYS A 2 -29.22 -31.75 10.79
N ARG A 3 -28.46 -32.85 10.97
CA ARG A 3 -27.01 -32.82 11.22
C ARG A 3 -26.16 -32.37 10.02
N VAL A 4 -26.63 -32.63 8.79
CA VAL A 4 -25.93 -32.22 7.55
C VAL A 4 -26.09 -30.72 7.29
N ILE A 5 -27.21 -30.13 7.73
CA ILE A 5 -27.49 -28.69 7.59
C ILE A 5 -26.63 -27.88 8.57
N LEU A 6 -26.45 -28.37 9.80
CA LEU A 6 -25.60 -27.70 10.81
C LEU A 6 -24.13 -27.57 10.35
N CYS A 7 -23.60 -28.58 9.65
CA CYS A 7 -22.23 -28.56 9.15
C CYS A 7 -22.01 -27.54 8.02
N LYS A 8 -23.02 -27.29 7.18
CA LYS A 8 -22.91 -26.31 6.09
C LYS A 8 -22.91 -24.87 6.58
N VAL A 9 -23.63 -24.56 7.66
CA VAL A 9 -23.67 -23.21 8.25
C VAL A 9 -22.36 -22.86 8.96
N LEU A 10 -21.68 -23.86 9.55
CA LEU A 10 -20.40 -23.65 10.24
C LEU A 10 -19.23 -23.38 9.27
N LEU A 11 -19.23 -24.02 8.09
CA LEU A 11 -18.16 -23.87 7.08
C LEU A 11 -18.26 -22.57 6.25
N MET A 12 -19.43 -21.92 6.23
CA MET A 12 -19.66 -20.70 5.42
C MET A 12 -19.17 -19.41 6.10
N ASN A 13 -18.85 -19.44 7.40
CA ASN A 13 -18.36 -18.29 8.17
C ASN A 13 -16.82 -18.11 8.14
N LEU A 14 -16.08 -18.99 7.45
CA LEU A 14 -14.60 -19.02 7.47
C LEU A 14 -13.93 -18.21 6.35
N PHE A 15 -14.68 -17.55 5.47
CA PHE A 15 -14.15 -16.80 4.32
C PHE A 15 -14.52 -15.33 4.33
N CYS A 16 -14.51 -14.68 5.50
CA CYS A 16 -14.53 -13.21 5.54
C CYS A 16 -13.08 -12.71 5.46
N PRO A 17 -12.59 -12.22 4.30
CA PRO A 17 -11.30 -11.54 4.27
C PRO A 17 -11.39 -10.30 5.16
N LEU A 18 -10.74 -10.36 6.33
CA LEU A 18 -10.46 -9.17 7.12
C LEU A 18 -9.62 -8.25 6.24
N THR A 19 -10.20 -7.13 5.82
CA THR A 19 -9.49 -6.09 5.07
C THR A 19 -8.67 -5.30 6.07
N PHE A 20 -7.41 -5.71 6.26
CA PHE A 20 -6.47 -4.97 7.09
C PHE A 20 -5.98 -3.73 6.33
N ALA A 21 -5.76 -2.64 7.07
CA ALA A 21 -5.05 -1.49 6.55
C ALA A 21 -3.64 -1.93 6.12
N ALA A 22 -3.22 -1.48 4.95
CA ALA A 22 -1.86 -1.67 4.47
C ALA A 22 -1.09 -0.36 4.58
N THR A 23 0.21 -0.46 4.81
CA THR A 23 1.17 0.64 4.85
C THR A 23 2.30 0.37 3.86
N CYS A 24 3.06 1.41 3.53
CA CYS A 24 4.25 1.25 2.72
C CYS A 24 5.24 0.33 3.44
N PRO A 25 5.99 -0.54 2.72
CA PRO A 25 7.00 -1.37 3.35
C PRO A 25 8.04 -0.52 4.07
N ASP A 26 8.29 -0.84 5.33
CA ASP A 26 9.30 -0.16 6.12
C ASP A 26 10.69 -0.59 5.65
N PRO A 27 11.57 0.35 5.24
CA PRO A 27 12.89 0.01 4.76
C PRO A 27 13.77 -0.68 5.80
N LEU A 28 13.51 -0.50 7.10
CA LEU A 28 14.32 -1.09 8.18
C LEU A 28 13.94 -2.54 8.49
N THR A 29 12.66 -2.88 8.34
CA THR A 29 12.12 -4.17 8.77
C THR A 29 11.78 -5.11 7.61
N SER A 30 11.45 -4.56 6.44
CA SER A 30 11.08 -5.35 5.25
C SER A 30 12.29 -5.83 4.45
N SER A 31 12.02 -6.48 3.30
CA SER A 31 13.04 -6.90 2.35
C SER A 31 13.70 -5.76 1.58
N LEU A 32 13.14 -4.53 1.67
CA LEU A 32 13.71 -3.35 1.04
C LEU A 32 15.13 -3.04 1.53
N ARG A 33 15.48 -3.42 2.78
CA ARG A 33 16.86 -3.27 3.29
C ARG A 33 17.91 -4.01 2.45
N TRP A 34 17.51 -5.02 1.69
CA TRP A 34 18.37 -5.77 0.77
C TRP A 34 18.13 -5.41 -0.70
N GLY A 35 17.33 -4.36 -0.97
CA GLY A 35 16.94 -3.95 -2.32
C GLY A 35 15.86 -4.83 -2.95
N GLU A 36 15.26 -5.74 -2.18
CA GLU A 36 14.22 -6.64 -2.66
C GLU A 36 12.83 -6.07 -2.38
N ILE A 37 12.02 -5.90 -3.42
CA ILE A 37 10.67 -5.37 -3.30
C ILE A 37 9.74 -6.44 -2.73
N PRO A 38 9.15 -6.25 -1.53
CA PRO A 38 8.26 -7.25 -0.94
C PRO A 38 6.94 -7.29 -1.71
N LYS A 39 6.36 -8.49 -1.87
CA LYS A 39 4.99 -8.61 -2.38
C LYS A 39 4.00 -7.95 -1.40
N PRO A 40 2.92 -7.32 -1.90
CA PRO A 40 2.43 -7.29 -3.28
C PRO A 40 2.99 -6.11 -4.12
N TRP A 41 4.03 -5.43 -3.64
CA TRP A 41 4.62 -4.28 -4.31
C TRP A 41 5.44 -4.69 -5.53
N GLU A 42 5.58 -3.74 -6.45
CA GLU A 42 6.30 -3.89 -7.71
C GLU A 42 7.22 -2.68 -7.95
N GLU A 43 8.22 -2.88 -8.79
CA GLU A 43 9.11 -1.80 -9.24
C GLU A 43 8.29 -0.77 -10.03
N ASN A 44 8.43 0.52 -9.67
CA ASN A 44 7.84 1.58 -10.46
C ASN A 44 8.77 1.88 -11.66
N PRO A 45 8.36 1.61 -12.92
CA PRO A 45 9.21 1.83 -14.09
C PRO A 45 9.54 3.31 -14.34
N PHE A 46 8.83 4.24 -13.67
CA PHE A 46 9.04 5.68 -13.77
C PHE A 46 9.86 6.26 -12.62
N SER A 47 10.41 5.40 -11.75
CA SER A 47 11.29 5.81 -10.66
C SER A 47 12.65 6.27 -11.20
N GLU A 48 13.20 7.37 -10.67
CA GLU A 48 14.53 7.90 -11.04
C GLU A 48 15.63 6.86 -10.80
N HIS A 49 15.53 6.15 -9.67
CA HIS A 49 16.44 5.08 -9.29
C HIS A 49 15.67 3.79 -8.96
N LYS A 50 16.39 2.67 -8.98
CA LYS A 50 15.85 1.37 -8.54
C LYS A 50 15.96 1.23 -7.03
N PRO A 51 15.08 0.45 -6.37
CA PRO A 51 15.29 0.03 -4.99
C PRO A 51 16.65 -0.66 -4.85
N GLN A 52 17.40 -0.28 -3.84
CA GLN A 52 18.69 -0.87 -3.49
C GLN A 52 18.78 -1.02 -1.98
N GLY A 53 19.52 -2.03 -1.54
CA GLY A 53 19.80 -2.22 -0.12
C GLY A 53 20.71 -1.12 0.38
N ASP A 54 20.17 -0.27 1.26
CA ASP A 54 20.88 0.84 1.88
C ASP A 54 20.29 1.11 3.26
N ASP A 55 21.15 1.07 4.27
CA ASP A 55 20.80 1.29 5.68
C ASP A 55 20.25 2.70 5.96
N ASN A 56 20.54 3.67 5.08
CA ASN A 56 20.06 5.04 5.17
C ASN A 56 18.76 5.28 4.38
N THR A 57 18.10 4.22 3.92
CA THR A 57 16.83 4.36 3.21
C THR A 57 15.74 4.92 4.14
N GLN A 58 15.10 6.00 3.72
CA GLN A 58 14.06 6.69 4.47
C GLN A 58 12.77 6.77 3.65
N PHE A 59 11.64 6.57 4.33
CA PHE A 59 10.33 6.86 3.77
C PHE A 59 10.13 8.37 3.62
N LEU A 60 9.58 8.80 2.48
CA LEU A 60 9.29 10.21 2.21
C LEU A 60 7.78 10.50 2.23
N ARG A 61 7.00 9.69 1.50
CA ARG A 61 5.56 9.87 1.32
C ARG A 61 4.91 8.65 0.68
N ALA A 62 3.60 8.56 0.85
CA ALA A 62 2.74 7.64 0.12
C ALA A 62 1.74 8.42 -0.74
N ASN A 63 1.46 7.92 -1.94
CA ASN A 63 0.46 8.47 -2.82
C ASN A 63 -0.60 7.41 -3.12
N ILE A 64 -1.88 7.80 -3.06
CA ILE A 64 -2.97 7.08 -3.72
C ILE A 64 -3.12 7.69 -5.11
N LEU A 65 -2.81 6.92 -6.14
CA LEU A 65 -2.92 7.32 -7.54
C LEU A 65 -4.35 7.04 -8.01
N VAL A 66 -4.96 8.00 -8.70
CA VAL A 66 -6.31 7.88 -9.27
C VAL A 66 -6.25 8.15 -10.77
N ALA A 67 -6.61 7.15 -11.59
CA ALA A 67 -6.67 7.24 -13.03
C ALA A 67 -8.10 6.92 -13.51
N GLY A 68 -8.88 7.97 -13.79
CA GLY A 68 -10.30 7.83 -14.12
C GLY A 68 -11.14 7.34 -12.94
N ALA A 69 -12.32 6.79 -13.23
CA ALA A 69 -13.29 6.44 -12.19
C ALA A 69 -12.94 5.15 -11.41
N TYR A 70 -12.20 4.24 -12.03
CA TYR A 70 -12.07 2.86 -11.54
C TYR A 70 -10.63 2.40 -11.29
N SER A 71 -9.62 3.09 -11.83
CA SER A 71 -8.23 2.67 -11.63
C SER A 71 -7.61 3.43 -10.49
N ARG A 72 -7.15 2.68 -9.48
CA ARG A 72 -6.43 3.22 -8.33
C ARG A 72 -5.21 2.36 -8.05
N GLY A 73 -4.21 2.95 -7.41
CA GLY A 73 -3.02 2.27 -6.96
C GLY A 73 -2.34 3.05 -5.85
N VAL A 74 -1.31 2.46 -5.26
CA VAL A 74 -0.51 3.13 -4.24
C VAL A 74 0.92 3.25 -4.75
N ALA A 75 1.58 4.37 -4.51
CA ALA A 75 3.01 4.54 -4.73
C ALA A 75 3.68 5.00 -3.44
N CYS A 76 4.74 4.31 -3.05
CA CYS A 76 5.56 4.64 -1.89
C CYS A 76 6.88 5.22 -2.36
N PHE A 77 7.25 6.38 -1.83
CA PHE A 77 8.47 7.10 -2.20
C PHE A 77 9.48 7.03 -1.06
N TYR A 78 10.72 6.78 -1.42
CA TYR A 78 11.84 6.64 -0.51
C TYR A 78 13.03 7.45 -1.00
N LYS A 79 13.96 7.72 -0.08
CA LYS A 79 15.26 8.32 -0.36
C LYS A 79 16.35 7.42 0.20
N ASN A 80 17.39 7.16 -0.58
CA ASN A 80 18.61 6.49 -0.13
C ASN A 80 19.84 7.32 -0.56
N SER A 81 21.03 6.75 -0.42
CA SER A 81 22.30 7.41 -0.79
C SER A 81 22.43 7.74 -2.27
N LEU A 82 21.73 7.02 -3.17
CA LEU A 82 21.73 7.30 -4.60
C LEU A 82 20.73 8.37 -5.02
N GLY A 83 19.67 8.57 -4.23
CA GLY A 83 18.62 9.54 -4.53
C GLY A 83 17.24 9.03 -4.16
N ASN A 84 16.23 9.51 -4.87
CA ASN A 84 14.85 9.12 -4.62
C ASN A 84 14.47 7.91 -5.47
N TYR A 85 13.69 6.99 -4.90
CA TYR A 85 13.06 5.94 -5.66
C TYR A 85 11.61 5.73 -5.22
N SER A 86 10.84 4.99 -6.01
CA SER A 86 9.49 4.59 -5.66
C SER A 86 9.20 3.15 -6.06
N ILE A 87 8.29 2.54 -5.31
CA ILE A 87 7.63 1.28 -5.63
C ILE A 87 6.13 1.54 -5.68
N TRP A 88 5.41 0.70 -6.39
CA TRP A 88 3.96 0.83 -6.50
C TRP A 88 3.23 -0.47 -6.23
N TRP A 89 1.95 -0.36 -5.91
CA TRP A 89 1.05 -1.47 -5.76
C TRP A 89 -0.21 -1.17 -6.59
N PRO A 90 -0.39 -1.86 -7.73
CA PRO A 90 -1.55 -1.69 -8.59
C PRO A 90 -2.76 -2.41 -7.98
N ALA A 91 -3.33 -1.83 -6.92
CA ALA A 91 -4.51 -2.33 -6.25
C ALA A 91 -5.58 -1.27 -6.08
N LEU A 92 -6.84 -1.69 -6.19
CA LEU A 92 -7.97 -0.84 -5.92
C LEU A 92 -8.01 -0.53 -4.42
N VAL A 93 -7.72 0.71 -4.07
CA VAL A 93 -7.81 1.22 -2.69
C VAL A 93 -8.97 2.21 -2.54
N LYS A 94 -9.47 2.33 -1.31
CA LYS A 94 -10.51 3.31 -0.97
C LYS A 94 -9.93 4.73 -1.09
N ILE A 95 -10.76 5.65 -1.56
CA ILE A 95 -10.44 7.08 -1.55
C ILE A 95 -10.59 7.59 -0.11
N PRO A 96 -9.62 8.36 0.43
CA PRO A 96 -9.74 8.97 1.74
C PRO A 96 -10.99 9.84 1.85
N ALA A 97 -11.61 9.87 3.04
CA ALA A 97 -12.69 10.81 3.30
C ALA A 97 -12.13 12.24 3.28
N ARG A 98 -12.91 13.22 2.84
CA ARG A 98 -12.50 14.64 2.82
C ARG A 98 -12.13 15.21 4.20
N VAL A 99 -12.56 14.54 5.27
CA VAL A 99 -12.27 14.89 6.67
C VAL A 99 -11.00 14.23 7.20
N ASP A 100 -10.35 13.35 6.42
CA ASP A 100 -9.11 12.70 6.81
C ASP A 100 -7.91 13.61 6.48
N TYR A 101 -7.47 14.37 7.49
CA TYR A 101 -6.42 15.38 7.34
C TYR A 101 -5.02 14.81 7.05
N ARG A 102 -4.84 13.49 7.13
CA ARG A 102 -3.57 12.84 6.75
C ARG A 102 -3.32 12.85 5.25
N TRP A 103 -4.40 12.99 4.45
CA TRP A 103 -4.36 12.89 3.00
C TRP A 103 -4.65 14.25 2.35
N ILE A 104 -3.69 14.72 1.57
CA ILE A 104 -3.79 15.96 0.80
C ILE A 104 -4.27 15.62 -0.61
N GLU A 105 -5.40 16.18 -1.02
CA GLU A 105 -5.93 16.03 -2.39
C GLU A 105 -5.04 16.77 -3.39
N THR A 106 -4.73 16.11 -4.50
CA THR A 106 -3.90 16.61 -5.61
C THR A 106 -4.54 16.23 -6.95
N LEU A 107 -4.06 16.82 -8.05
CA LEU A 107 -4.61 16.54 -9.39
C LEU A 107 -4.55 15.04 -9.78
N GLY A 108 -3.59 14.28 -9.25
CA GLY A 108 -3.38 12.86 -9.55
C GLY A 108 -3.92 11.88 -8.50
N GLY A 109 -4.62 12.37 -7.46
CA GLY A 109 -5.10 11.56 -6.34
C GLY A 109 -4.75 12.17 -4.99
N TYR A 110 -4.19 11.40 -4.06
CA TYR A 110 -3.97 11.83 -2.67
C TYR A 110 -2.54 11.58 -2.22
N VAL A 111 -1.99 12.46 -1.39
CA VAL A 111 -0.62 12.36 -0.85
C VAL A 111 -0.64 12.39 0.67
N CYS A 112 0.13 11.50 1.30
CA CYS A 112 0.40 11.48 2.73
C CYS A 112 1.92 11.57 2.96
N THR A 113 2.36 12.56 3.73
CA THR A 113 3.78 12.82 4.05
C THR A 113 4.08 12.60 5.54
N GLU A 114 3.19 11.94 6.26
CA GLU A 114 3.39 11.58 7.67
C GLU A 114 4.28 10.34 7.81
N SER A 115 4.29 9.69 8.97
CA SER A 115 5.00 8.42 9.17
C SER A 115 4.34 7.27 8.41
N LEU A 116 5.09 6.17 8.22
CA LEU A 116 4.61 4.94 7.60
C LEU A 116 3.29 4.44 8.23
N ASP A 117 3.20 4.47 9.56
CA ASP A 117 2.04 3.98 10.31
C ASP A 117 0.80 4.85 10.15
N ASN A 118 0.98 6.13 9.81
CA ASN A 118 -0.11 7.08 9.62
C ASN A 118 -0.64 7.05 8.17
N CYS A 119 0.25 6.81 7.20
CA CYS A 119 -0.08 6.70 5.78
C CYS A 119 -0.66 5.33 5.43
N GLN A 120 -1.88 5.08 5.93
CA GLN A 120 -2.60 3.81 5.75
C GLN A 120 -3.54 3.87 4.55
N PHE A 121 -3.59 2.78 3.80
CA PHE A 121 -4.52 2.58 2.69
C PHE A 121 -5.34 1.30 2.91
N TYR A 122 -6.59 1.37 2.47
CA TYR A 122 -7.56 0.31 2.67
C TYR A 122 -7.93 -0.28 1.31
N PRO A 123 -7.61 -1.55 1.04
CA PRO A 123 -8.07 -2.23 -0.17
C PRO A 123 -9.60 -2.17 -0.28
N ALA A 124 -10.09 -1.86 -1.49
CA ALA A 124 -11.49 -1.89 -1.84
C ALA A 124 -11.81 -3.25 -2.45
N ASN A 125 -11.82 -4.28 -1.61
CA ASN A 125 -12.26 -5.63 -1.96
C ASN A 125 -13.77 -5.78 -1.79
#